data_AF-A0A943IV39-F1
#
_entry.id   AF-A0A943IV39-F1
#
_cell.length_a   1.000
_cell.length_b   1.000
_cell.length_c   1.000
_cell.angle_alpha   90.00
_cell.angle_beta   90.00
_cell.angle_gamma   90.00
#
_symmetry.space_group_name_H-M   'P 1'
#
loop_
_entity.id
_entity.type
_entity.pdbx_description
1 polymer ?
#
loop_
_entity_poly.entity_id
_entity_poly.type
_entity_poly.pdbx_seq_one_letter_code
_entity_poly.pdbx_strand_id
1 'polypeptide(L)'
;MNKEMASDVKELRRIGELYACKKALSNELDDLAFEEKEELETQNDNFVANLFQYQAKQAKKLKIPKNNIIIKKSIPVPPQNPKDPTMGAIVGIIFFVSLPLFIVSFILSIFSITIPFLSQIFGILAQVSFYAAIVCGIAWFVYFSSIVNQYLSYKEKLNDWENAAKASLVKGQNERFYSECIEFENTFLALTKACDTYYEAEKEKKSIVIENIQKAFSKKHDHLNNQLENTEMQLNAVTLIHLDLFGNALHIAKLLETGRADTLKEAINLAFDEDRKDAEEEARQIEAARKEAILEQQAEETRIHQRALERAAREHNAAMEREAREHNLVMQAAAREQNNIAREQNRLEKEQNNIARKQNEVTHADLTRCYACKNYGHGCHGGIHNCAAFVSKH
;
A
#
# COMPACT_ATOMS: atom_id res chain seq x y z
N MET A 1 -29.37 51.25 -60.21
CA MET A 1 -30.25 50.48 -59.30
C MET A 1 -31.66 51.05 -59.38
N ASN A 2 -32.67 50.25 -59.74
CA ASN A 2 -34.07 50.68 -59.74
C ASN A 2 -34.57 50.92 -58.31
N LYS A 3 -35.58 51.79 -58.14
CA LYS A 3 -36.12 52.17 -56.82
C LYS A 3 -36.65 50.97 -56.01
N GLU A 4 -37.22 49.96 -56.68
CA GLU A 4 -37.69 48.72 -56.04
C GLU A 4 -36.52 47.92 -55.44
N MET A 5 -35.45 47.71 -56.21
CA MET A 5 -34.26 47.00 -55.72
C MET A 5 -33.58 47.71 -54.54
N ALA A 6 -33.60 49.05 -54.51
CA ALA A 6 -33.12 49.81 -53.36
C ALA A 6 -33.98 49.61 -52.10
N SER A 7 -35.29 49.40 -52.27
CA SER A 7 -36.23 49.10 -51.18
C SER A 7 -36.00 47.68 -50.65
N ASP A 8 -35.84 46.69 -51.54
CA ASP A 8 -35.61 45.29 -51.17
C ASP A 8 -34.29 45.13 -50.40
N VAL A 9 -33.22 45.76 -50.86
CA VAL A 9 -31.93 45.80 -50.17
C VAL A 9 -32.05 46.35 -48.75
N LYS A 10 -32.80 47.44 -48.57
CA LYS A 10 -33.02 48.05 -47.26
C LYS A 10 -33.78 47.11 -46.32
N GLU A 11 -34.81 46.43 -46.83
CA GLU A 11 -35.57 45.47 -46.04
C GLU A 11 -34.75 44.21 -45.71
N LEU A 12 -33.93 43.71 -46.65
CA LEU A 12 -33.01 42.59 -46.39
C LEU A 12 -31.99 42.90 -45.29
N ARG A 13 -31.44 44.12 -45.25
CA ARG A 13 -30.60 44.56 -44.11
C ARG A 13 -31.38 44.53 -42.80
N ARG A 14 -32.60 45.09 -42.78
CA ARG A 14 -33.47 45.09 -41.59
C ARG A 14 -33.74 43.66 -41.10
N ILE A 15 -34.03 42.73 -42.01
CA ILE A 15 -34.27 41.32 -41.69
C ILE A 15 -33.04 40.68 -41.07
N GLY A 16 -31.86 40.86 -41.67
CA GLY A 16 -30.63 40.26 -41.14
C GLY A 16 -30.20 40.87 -39.80
N GLU A 17 -30.40 42.17 -39.59
CA GLU A 17 -30.20 42.83 -38.29
C GLU A 17 -31.15 42.27 -37.22
N LEU A 18 -32.44 42.11 -37.54
CA LEU A 18 -33.42 41.50 -36.64
C LEU A 18 -33.08 40.03 -36.33
N TYR A 19 -32.64 39.25 -37.32
CA TYR A 19 -32.25 37.86 -37.12
C TYR A 19 -30.98 37.74 -36.26
N ALA A 20 -29.99 38.60 -36.46
CA ALA A 20 -28.80 38.67 -35.62
C ALA A 20 -29.17 39.06 -34.17
N CYS A 21 -30.07 40.03 -34.00
CA CYS A 21 -30.60 40.44 -32.70
C CYS A 21 -31.32 39.26 -32.01
N LYS A 22 -32.19 38.53 -32.73
CA LYS A 22 -32.85 37.31 -32.22
C LYS A 22 -31.84 36.30 -31.70
N LYS A 23 -30.80 36.01 -32.48
CA LYS A 23 -29.75 35.04 -32.10
C LYS A 23 -28.98 35.52 -30.86
N ALA A 24 -28.64 36.81 -30.80
CA ALA A 24 -27.97 37.39 -29.63
C ALA A 24 -28.84 37.28 -28.37
N LEU A 25 -30.12 37.66 -28.45
CA LEU A 25 -31.06 37.54 -27.33
C LEU A 25 -31.26 36.10 -26.85
N SER A 26 -31.32 35.14 -27.79
CA SER A 26 -31.40 33.71 -27.45
C SER A 26 -30.15 33.24 -26.69
N ASN A 27 -28.96 33.64 -27.14
CA ASN A 27 -27.71 33.30 -26.44
C ASN A 27 -27.64 33.97 -25.07
N GLU A 28 -28.05 35.24 -24.95
CA GLU A 28 -28.10 35.95 -23.67
C GLU A 28 -29.07 35.29 -22.68
N LEU A 29 -30.18 34.72 -23.14
CA LEU A 29 -31.10 33.94 -22.31
C LEU A 29 -30.47 32.63 -21.80
N ASP A 30 -29.72 31.94 -22.65
CA ASP A 30 -28.99 30.72 -22.28
C ASP A 30 -27.88 31.03 -21.26
N ASP A 31 -27.12 32.10 -21.50
CA ASP A 31 -26.07 32.59 -20.59
C ASP A 31 -26.69 33.00 -19.24
N LEU A 32 -27.82 33.71 -19.24
CA LEU A 32 -28.51 34.13 -18.03
C LEU A 32 -28.99 32.94 -17.19
N ALA A 33 -29.49 31.87 -17.83
CA ALA A 33 -29.89 30.64 -17.14
C ALA A 33 -28.68 29.92 -16.51
N PHE A 34 -27.52 29.97 -17.17
CA PHE A 34 -26.27 29.45 -16.62
C PHE A 34 -25.80 30.29 -15.43
N GLU A 35 -25.79 31.62 -15.54
CA GLU A 35 -25.43 32.55 -14.46
C GLU A 35 -26.31 32.36 -13.22
N GLU A 36 -27.63 32.24 -13.39
CA GLU A 36 -28.56 31.99 -12.27
C GLU A 36 -28.17 30.71 -11.52
N LYS A 37 -27.90 29.64 -12.28
CA LYS A 37 -27.51 28.35 -11.70
C LYS A 37 -26.19 28.44 -10.94
N GLU A 38 -25.17 29.09 -11.50
CA GLU A 38 -23.87 29.26 -10.86
C GLU A 38 -23.97 30.08 -9.57
N GLU A 39 -24.78 31.14 -9.56
CA GLU A 39 -24.98 31.97 -8.38
C GLU A 39 -25.72 31.20 -7.28
N LEU A 40 -26.74 30.40 -7.63
CA LEU A 40 -27.45 29.53 -6.68
C LEU A 40 -26.55 28.42 -6.11
N GLU A 41 -25.69 27.81 -6.94
CA GLU A 41 -24.70 26.82 -6.49
C GLU A 41 -23.69 27.45 -5.53
N THR A 42 -23.22 28.66 -5.83
CA THR A 42 -22.31 29.44 -4.95
C THR A 42 -22.95 29.70 -3.58
N GLN A 43 -24.25 30.04 -3.52
CA GLN A 43 -24.96 30.20 -2.24
C GLN A 43 -25.08 28.87 -1.48
N ASN A 44 -25.22 27.76 -2.19
CA ASN A 44 -25.24 26.40 -1.61
C ASN A 44 -23.90 26.07 -0.95
N ASP A 45 -22.79 26.30 -1.66
CA ASP A 45 -21.44 26.04 -1.18
C ASP A 45 -21.09 26.91 0.02
N ASN A 46 -21.41 28.21 -0.05
CA ASN A 46 -21.22 29.14 1.07
C ASN A 46 -21.98 28.69 2.33
N PHE A 47 -23.23 28.24 2.16
CA PHE A 47 -24.04 27.71 3.26
C PHE A 47 -23.37 26.50 3.91
N VAL A 48 -22.96 25.51 3.12
CA VAL A 48 -22.30 24.30 3.62
C VAL A 48 -20.97 24.62 4.29
N ALA A 49 -20.15 25.50 3.69
CA ALA A 49 -18.89 25.94 4.25
C ALA A 49 -19.07 26.62 5.62
N ASN A 50 -20.07 27.51 5.75
CA ASN A 50 -20.39 28.18 7.01
C ASN A 50 -20.79 27.19 8.11
N LEU A 51 -21.62 26.20 7.79
CA LEU A 51 -22.01 25.13 8.73
C LEU A 51 -20.80 24.34 9.22
N PHE A 52 -19.92 23.91 8.31
CA PHE A 52 -18.72 23.15 8.67
C PHE A 52 -17.74 23.98 9.51
N GLN A 53 -17.52 25.25 9.16
CA GLN A 53 -16.67 26.14 9.96
C GLN A 53 -17.22 26.34 11.37
N TYR A 54 -18.54 26.52 11.50
CA TYR A 54 -19.18 26.65 12.80
C TYR A 54 -19.05 25.36 13.62
N GLN A 55 -19.36 24.20 13.03
CA GLN A 55 -19.22 22.90 13.69
C GLN A 55 -17.79 22.65 14.16
N ALA A 56 -16.79 22.92 13.32
CA ALA A 56 -15.38 22.76 13.68
C ALA A 56 -14.97 23.69 14.85
N LYS A 57 -15.48 24.93 14.86
CA LYS A 57 -15.24 25.88 15.97
C LYS A 57 -15.89 25.39 17.27
N GLN A 58 -17.08 24.81 17.20
CA GLN A 58 -17.76 24.26 18.37
C GLN A 58 -17.10 22.96 18.87
N ALA A 59 -16.71 22.06 17.97
CA ALA A 59 -16.08 20.78 18.30
C ALA A 59 -14.79 20.97 19.12
N LYS A 60 -14.03 22.05 18.90
CA LYS A 60 -12.86 22.41 19.72
C LYS A 60 -13.17 22.63 21.20
N LYS A 61 -14.44 22.87 21.57
CA LYS A 61 -14.87 23.02 22.96
C LYS A 61 -15.11 21.69 23.66
N LEU A 62 -15.22 20.59 22.91
CA LEU A 62 -15.40 19.25 23.47
C LEU A 62 -14.08 18.72 24.01
N LYS A 63 -14.08 18.38 25.30
CA LYS A 63 -12.96 17.69 25.96
C LYS A 63 -13.33 16.23 26.12
N ILE A 64 -12.77 15.36 25.27
CA ILE A 64 -13.02 13.93 25.35
C ILE A 64 -12.45 13.40 26.69
N PRO A 65 -13.26 12.77 27.56
CA PRO A 65 -12.79 12.15 28.78
C PRO A 65 -11.69 11.14 28.46
N LYS A 66 -10.53 11.27 29.10
CA LYS A 66 -9.43 10.34 28.89
C LYS A 66 -9.70 9.08 29.70
N ASN A 67 -9.99 7.99 29.00
CA ASN A 67 -10.29 6.72 29.64
C ASN A 67 -9.10 6.23 30.49
N ASN A 68 -9.41 5.67 31.65
CA ASN A 68 -8.43 5.05 32.53
C ASN A 68 -7.81 3.83 31.82
N ILE A 69 -6.51 3.63 32.01
CA ILE A 69 -5.63 2.71 31.25
C ILE A 69 -6.13 1.24 31.18
N ILE A 70 -7.08 0.85 32.04
CA ILE A 70 -7.60 -0.53 32.17
C ILE A 70 -8.28 -1.04 30.88
N ILE A 71 -9.08 -0.24 30.17
CA ILE A 71 -9.86 -0.73 29.01
C ILE A 71 -8.96 -1.13 27.82
N LYS A 72 -7.70 -0.67 27.81
CA LYS A 72 -6.73 -1.04 26.76
C LYS A 72 -6.05 -2.40 26.98
N LYS A 73 -6.08 -2.97 28.20
CA LYS A 73 -5.51 -4.31 28.45
C LYS A 73 -6.61 -5.35 28.30
N SER A 74 -6.62 -6.05 27.18
CA SER A 74 -7.52 -7.20 26.95
C SER A 74 -7.42 -8.21 28.10
N ILE A 75 -8.57 -8.75 28.51
CA ILE A 75 -8.65 -9.82 29.51
C ILE A 75 -7.86 -11.02 28.95
N PRO A 76 -6.92 -11.61 29.71
CA PRO A 76 -6.22 -12.81 29.28
C PRO A 76 -7.22 -13.92 28.91
N VAL A 77 -7.05 -14.52 27.73
CA VAL A 77 -7.90 -15.61 27.25
C VAL A 77 -7.43 -16.92 27.89
N PRO A 78 -8.33 -17.75 28.45
CA PRO A 78 -7.94 -19.06 28.98
C PRO A 78 -7.34 -19.92 27.85
N PRO A 79 -6.36 -20.79 28.15
CA PRO A 79 -5.85 -21.73 27.17
C PRO A 79 -7.01 -22.53 26.60
N GLN A 80 -7.18 -22.50 25.28
CA GLN A 80 -8.21 -23.27 24.61
C GLN A 80 -7.93 -24.76 24.83
N ASN A 81 -9.00 -25.58 24.95
CA ASN A 81 -8.88 -27.03 25.12
C ASN A 81 -7.83 -27.60 24.16
N PRO A 82 -6.99 -28.57 24.61
CA PRO A 82 -6.03 -29.20 23.71
C PRO A 82 -6.79 -29.76 22.51
N LYS A 83 -6.29 -29.46 21.30
CA LYS A 83 -6.95 -29.78 20.02
C LYS A 83 -7.32 -31.26 19.87
N ASP A 84 -6.70 -32.14 20.65
CA ASP A 84 -7.09 -33.54 20.74
C ASP A 84 -6.66 -34.16 22.09
N PRO A 85 -7.57 -34.30 23.08
CA PRO A 85 -7.25 -34.94 24.37
C PRO A 85 -7.06 -36.45 24.25
N THR A 86 -7.43 -37.04 23.11
CA THR A 86 -7.54 -38.49 22.91
C THR A 86 -6.17 -39.16 23.04
N MET A 87 -5.10 -38.55 22.53
CA MET A 87 -3.74 -39.10 22.62
C MET A 87 -3.21 -39.13 24.06
N GLY A 88 -3.38 -38.05 24.82
CA GLY A 88 -2.99 -38.00 26.23
C GLY A 88 -3.79 -39.00 27.08
N ALA A 89 -5.08 -39.14 26.81
CA ALA A 89 -5.95 -40.12 27.47
C ALA A 89 -5.56 -41.57 27.14
N ILE A 90 -5.32 -41.89 25.87
CA ILE A 90 -4.88 -43.23 25.43
C ILE A 90 -3.56 -43.61 26.09
N VAL A 91 -2.56 -42.72 26.06
CA VAL A 91 -1.25 -42.98 26.68
C VAL A 91 -1.36 -43.13 28.20
N GLY A 92 -2.22 -42.35 28.85
CA GLY A 92 -2.52 -42.49 30.27
C GLY A 92 -3.20 -43.82 30.61
N ILE A 93 -4.20 -44.25 29.82
CA ILE A 93 -4.88 -45.53 30.00
C ILE A 93 -3.89 -46.69 29.84
N ILE A 94 -3.03 -46.66 28.81
CA ILE A 94 -2.00 -47.69 28.60
C ILE A 94 -1.06 -47.75 29.80
N PHE A 95 -0.64 -46.59 30.34
CA PHE A 95 0.18 -46.55 31.55
C PHE A 95 -0.50 -47.20 32.76
N PHE A 96 -1.75 -46.79 33.07
CA PHE A 96 -2.49 -47.29 34.23
C PHE A 96 -2.94 -48.74 34.10
N VAL A 97 -3.06 -49.29 32.90
CA VAL A 97 -3.36 -50.71 32.66
C VAL A 97 -2.08 -51.57 32.65
N SER A 98 -0.98 -51.03 32.11
CA SER A 98 0.30 -51.76 32.04
C SER A 98 0.93 -51.98 33.41
N LEU A 99 0.73 -51.06 34.36
CA LEU A 99 1.31 -51.17 35.70
C LEU A 99 0.70 -52.33 36.53
N PRO A 100 -0.64 -52.48 36.63
CA PRO A 100 -1.25 -53.66 37.25
C PRO A 100 -0.94 -54.95 36.49
N LEU A 101 -0.95 -54.93 35.15
CA LEU A 101 -0.61 -56.11 34.35
C LEU A 101 0.82 -56.58 34.61
N PHE A 102 1.77 -55.65 34.77
CA PHE A 102 3.13 -55.96 35.19
C PHE A 102 3.15 -56.64 36.55
N ILE A 103 2.49 -56.05 37.56
CA ILE A 103 2.45 -56.58 38.92
C ILE A 103 1.85 -58.00 38.94
N VAL A 104 0.71 -58.20 38.28
CA VAL A 104 0.03 -59.50 38.23
C VAL A 104 0.85 -60.53 37.47
N SER A 105 1.39 -60.17 36.31
CA SER A 105 2.22 -61.09 35.50
C SER A 105 3.50 -61.48 36.22
N PHE A 106 4.13 -60.53 36.92
CA PHE A 106 5.31 -60.77 37.73
C PHE A 106 5.02 -61.75 38.88
N ILE A 107 3.92 -61.55 39.61
CA ILE A 107 3.49 -62.43 40.69
C ILE A 107 3.19 -63.85 40.15
N LEU A 108 2.44 -63.96 39.04
CA LEU A 108 2.11 -65.25 38.41
C LEU A 108 3.34 -65.98 37.88
N SER A 109 4.35 -65.25 37.40
CA SER A 109 5.64 -65.80 36.96
C SER A 109 6.39 -66.49 38.10
N ILE A 110 6.32 -65.93 39.32
CA ILE A 110 6.94 -66.49 40.53
C ILE A 110 6.20 -67.76 40.98
N PHE A 111 4.87 -67.72 41.02
CA PHE A 111 4.07 -68.89 41.45
C PHE A 111 4.10 -70.05 40.46
N SER A 112 4.29 -69.78 39.17
CA SER A 112 4.29 -70.81 38.11
C SER A 112 5.68 -71.40 37.82
N ILE A 113 6.68 -71.15 38.67
CA ILE A 113 8.09 -71.52 38.44
C ILE A 113 8.31 -73.04 38.27
N THR A 114 7.40 -73.85 38.81
CA THR A 114 7.39 -75.32 38.68
C THR A 114 6.89 -75.81 37.33
N ILE A 115 6.24 -74.95 36.53
CA ILE A 115 5.78 -75.23 35.16
C ILE A 115 6.54 -74.29 34.21
N PRO A 116 7.70 -74.72 33.66
CA PRO A 116 8.65 -73.82 32.99
C PRO A 116 8.05 -73.04 31.81
N PHE A 117 7.14 -73.65 31.04
CA PHE A 117 6.46 -72.99 29.92
C PHE A 117 5.56 -71.83 30.37
N LEU A 118 4.80 -71.99 31.46
CA LEU A 118 3.92 -70.93 31.98
C LEU A 118 4.73 -69.80 32.61
N SER A 119 5.78 -70.12 33.36
CA SER A 119 6.67 -69.12 33.96
C SER A 119 7.32 -68.23 32.89
N GLN A 120 7.75 -68.81 31.76
CA GLN A 120 8.36 -68.05 30.67
C GLN A 120 7.37 -67.11 29.97
N ILE A 121 6.11 -67.55 29.76
CA ILE A 121 5.05 -66.71 29.18
C ILE A 121 4.75 -65.52 30.10
N PHE A 122 4.58 -65.76 31.41
CA PHE A 122 4.31 -64.70 32.38
C PHE A 122 5.50 -63.75 32.55
N GLY A 123 6.74 -64.25 32.45
CA GLY A 123 7.96 -63.45 32.47
C GLY A 123 8.08 -62.50 31.28
N ILE A 124 7.78 -62.97 30.06
CA ILE A 124 7.75 -62.11 28.86
C ILE A 124 6.63 -61.07 28.97
N LEU A 125 5.46 -61.48 29.44
CA LEU A 125 4.32 -60.57 29.63
C LEU A 125 4.63 -59.48 30.67
N ALA A 126 5.35 -59.83 31.75
CA ALA A 126 5.84 -58.87 32.74
C ALA A 126 6.85 -57.89 32.13
N GLN A 127 7.80 -58.35 31.32
CA GLN A 127 8.77 -57.45 30.67
C GLN A 127 8.09 -56.48 29.70
N VAL A 128 7.19 -56.97 28.85
CA VAL A 128 6.46 -56.13 27.87
C VAL A 128 5.60 -55.08 28.58
N SER A 129 4.89 -55.47 29.64
CA SER A 129 4.07 -54.54 30.42
C SER A 129 4.90 -53.52 31.21
N PHE A 130 6.09 -53.91 31.70
CA PHE A 130 7.03 -52.98 32.34
C PHE A 130 7.55 -51.91 31.37
N TYR A 131 8.00 -52.31 30.18
CA TYR A 131 8.46 -51.35 29.17
C TYR A 131 7.34 -50.43 28.68
N ALA A 132 6.13 -50.97 28.47
CA ALA A 132 4.95 -50.18 28.12
C ALA A 132 4.61 -49.15 29.22
N ALA A 133 4.69 -49.53 30.50
CA ALA A 133 4.46 -48.62 31.62
C ALA A 133 5.51 -47.48 31.66
N ILE A 134 6.79 -47.77 31.45
CA ILE A 134 7.82 -46.71 31.49
C ILE A 134 7.64 -45.72 30.34
N VAL A 135 7.52 -46.22 29.10
CA VAL A 135 7.44 -45.37 27.91
C VAL A 135 6.16 -44.53 27.93
N CYS A 136 5.02 -45.13 28.23
CA CYS A 136 3.75 -44.41 28.31
C CYS A 136 3.71 -43.48 29.53
N GLY A 137 4.33 -43.84 30.65
CA GLY A 137 4.44 -42.98 31.82
C GLY A 137 5.20 -41.68 31.52
N ILE A 138 6.39 -41.78 30.93
CA ILE A 138 7.20 -40.60 30.57
C ILE A 138 6.44 -39.70 29.58
N ALA A 139 5.86 -40.29 28.53
CA ALA A 139 5.08 -39.55 27.53
C ALA A 139 3.85 -38.84 28.15
N TRP A 140 3.15 -39.51 29.07
CA TRP A 140 2.01 -38.93 29.77
C TRP A 140 2.42 -37.77 30.70
N PHE A 141 3.51 -37.92 31.46
CA PHE A 141 4.01 -36.85 32.34
C PHE A 141 4.48 -35.61 31.56
N VAL A 142 5.16 -35.78 30.43
CA VAL A 142 5.58 -34.66 29.58
C VAL A 142 4.37 -33.93 29.00
N TYR A 143 3.38 -34.67 28.50
CA TYR A 143 2.14 -34.10 27.97
C TYR A 143 1.35 -33.35 29.05
N PHE A 144 1.19 -33.96 30.23
CA PHE A 144 0.49 -33.36 31.36
C PHE A 144 1.20 -32.12 31.90
N SER A 145 2.53 -32.15 32.01
CA SER A 145 3.33 -31.00 32.45
C SER A 145 3.17 -29.80 31.51
N SER A 146 3.10 -30.03 30.19
CA SER A 146 2.84 -28.97 29.22
C SER A 146 1.51 -28.25 29.46
N ILE A 147 0.44 -29.01 29.70
CA ILE A 147 -0.91 -28.47 29.97
C ILE A 147 -0.92 -27.69 31.30
N VAL A 148 -0.33 -28.25 32.35
CA VAL A 148 -0.24 -27.60 33.67
C VAL A 148 0.53 -26.27 33.57
N ASN A 149 1.65 -26.25 32.85
CA ASN A 149 2.46 -25.04 32.68
C ASN A 149 1.71 -23.94 31.90
N GLN A 150 0.95 -24.31 30.86
CA GLN A 150 0.09 -23.36 30.14
C GLN A 150 -0.98 -22.74 31.05
N TYR A 151 -1.60 -23.56 31.91
CA TYR A 151 -2.59 -23.10 32.86
C TYR A 151 -1.99 -22.21 33.96
N LEU A 152 -0.81 -22.57 34.50
CA LEU A 152 -0.11 -21.75 35.49
C LEU A 152 0.29 -20.38 34.92
N SER A 153 0.80 -20.33 33.69
CA SER A 153 1.12 -19.08 33.00
C SER A 153 -0.12 -18.21 32.74
N TYR A 154 -1.24 -18.83 32.39
CA TYR A 154 -2.52 -18.11 32.27
C TYR A 154 -2.97 -17.51 33.62
N LYS A 155 -2.89 -18.30 34.69
CA LYS A 155 -3.29 -17.87 36.04
C LYS A 155 -2.45 -16.69 36.55
N GLU A 156 -1.15 -16.70 36.27
CA GLU A 156 -0.26 -15.58 36.58
C GLU A 156 -0.67 -14.30 35.82
N LYS A 157 -0.88 -14.40 34.51
CA LYS A 157 -1.36 -13.26 33.68
C LYS A 157 -2.71 -12.74 34.14
N LEU A 158 -3.61 -13.63 34.56
CA LEU A 158 -4.93 -13.26 35.07
C LEU A 158 -4.81 -12.50 36.40
N ASN A 159 -3.97 -12.98 37.32
CA ASN A 159 -3.71 -12.30 38.59
C ASN A 159 -3.09 -10.91 38.39
N ASP A 160 -2.14 -10.77 37.47
CA ASP A 160 -1.53 -9.48 37.14
C ASP A 160 -2.56 -8.50 36.56
N TRP A 161 -3.43 -8.99 35.68
CA TRP A 161 -4.54 -8.20 35.15
C TRP A 161 -5.52 -7.78 36.25
N GLU A 162 -5.91 -8.70 37.15
CA GLU A 162 -6.82 -8.43 38.26
C GLU A 162 -6.24 -7.43 39.25
N ASN A 163 -4.94 -7.55 39.57
CA ASN A 163 -4.24 -6.61 40.45
C ASN A 163 -4.14 -5.22 39.82
N ALA A 164 -3.84 -5.12 38.52
CA ALA A 164 -3.85 -3.86 37.78
C ALA A 164 -5.25 -3.24 37.70
N ALA A 165 -6.28 -4.06 37.49
CA ALA A 165 -7.67 -3.64 37.50
C ALA A 165 -8.06 -3.09 38.87
N LYS A 166 -7.81 -3.84 39.95
CA LYS A 166 -8.09 -3.40 41.34
C LYS A 166 -7.35 -2.11 41.69
N ALA A 167 -6.07 -1.98 41.33
CA ALA A 167 -5.26 -0.79 41.60
C ALA A 167 -5.76 0.47 40.88
N SER A 168 -6.29 0.34 39.65
CA SER A 168 -6.86 1.49 38.92
C SER A 168 -8.37 1.70 39.15
N LEU A 169 -9.02 0.77 39.86
CA LEU A 169 -10.39 0.89 40.39
C LEU A 169 -10.42 1.40 41.85
N VAL A 170 -9.28 1.77 42.44
CA VAL A 170 -9.21 2.32 43.81
C VAL A 170 -10.08 3.59 43.91
N LYS A 171 -10.91 3.63 44.96
CA LYS A 171 -11.94 4.64 45.27
C LYS A 171 -11.55 6.07 44.86
N GLY A 172 -12.40 6.70 44.04
CA GLY A 172 -12.36 8.12 43.67
C GLY A 172 -12.07 8.40 42.19
N GLN A 173 -11.31 7.53 41.49
CA GLN A 173 -11.01 7.74 40.07
C GLN A 173 -12.21 7.41 39.16
N ASN A 174 -13.03 6.44 39.53
CA ASN A 174 -14.25 6.12 38.79
C ASN A 174 -15.29 7.25 38.91
N GLU A 175 -15.52 7.78 40.12
CA GLU A 175 -16.45 8.90 40.33
C GLU A 175 -16.03 10.14 39.53
N ARG A 176 -14.72 10.42 39.50
CA ARG A 176 -14.16 11.49 38.66
C ARG A 176 -14.36 11.23 37.16
N PHE A 177 -14.09 10.02 36.69
CA PHE A 177 -14.31 9.66 35.28
C PHE A 177 -15.79 9.73 34.87
N TYR A 178 -16.70 9.23 35.71
CA TYR A 178 -18.14 9.34 35.48
C TYR A 178 -18.59 10.81 35.48
N SER A 179 -18.08 11.64 36.41
CA SER A 179 -18.32 13.08 36.41
C SER A 179 -17.82 13.76 35.14
N GLU A 180 -16.62 13.41 34.65
CA GLU A 180 -16.07 13.91 33.39
C GLU A 180 -16.91 13.46 32.17
N CYS A 181 -17.48 12.24 32.20
CA CYS A 181 -18.39 11.76 31.17
C CYS A 181 -19.73 12.52 31.17
N ILE A 182 -20.31 12.77 32.34
CA ILE A 182 -21.55 13.56 32.47
C ILE A 182 -21.32 15.01 32.02
N GLU A 183 -20.19 15.62 32.38
CA GLU A 183 -19.82 16.97 31.93
C GLU A 183 -19.64 17.01 30.40
N PHE A 184 -18.99 15.98 29.83
CA PHE A 184 -18.86 15.85 28.38
C PHE A 184 -20.21 15.71 27.69
N GLU A 185 -21.09 14.85 28.18
CA GLU A 185 -22.43 14.62 27.62
C GLU A 185 -23.28 15.90 27.65
N ASN A 186 -23.29 16.61 28.79
CA ASN A 186 -23.98 17.90 28.91
C ASN A 186 -23.41 18.96 27.95
N THR A 187 -22.08 19.01 27.81
CA THR A 187 -21.42 19.93 26.88
C THR A 187 -21.74 19.57 25.42
N PHE A 188 -21.80 18.27 25.10
CA PHE A 188 -22.16 17.77 23.77
C PHE A 188 -23.62 18.09 23.42
N LEU A 189 -24.56 17.90 24.35
CA LEU A 189 -25.96 18.26 24.17
C LEU A 189 -26.13 19.78 23.95
N ALA A 190 -25.46 20.60 24.75
CA ALA A 190 -25.48 22.06 24.59
C ALA A 190 -24.91 22.51 23.23
N LEU A 191 -23.83 21.86 22.79
CA LEU A 191 -23.22 22.09 21.48
C LEU A 191 -24.18 21.73 20.34
N THR A 192 -24.81 20.56 20.43
CA THR A 192 -25.76 20.08 19.42
C THR A 192 -26.91 21.08 19.26
N LYS A 193 -27.47 21.57 20.38
CA LYS A 193 -28.51 22.61 20.38
C LYS A 193 -28.03 23.93 19.76
N ALA A 194 -26.79 24.33 20.02
CA ALA A 194 -26.22 25.54 19.43
C ALA A 194 -25.99 25.40 17.91
N CYS A 195 -25.54 24.23 17.45
CA CYS A 195 -25.42 23.91 16.02
C CYS A 195 -26.77 23.89 15.32
N ASP A 196 -27.79 23.31 15.94
CA ASP A 196 -29.17 23.29 15.40
C ASP A 196 -29.74 24.71 15.27
N THR A 197 -29.58 25.53 16.32
CA THR A 197 -29.99 26.95 16.29
C THR A 197 -29.26 27.73 15.20
N TYR A 198 -27.96 27.47 15.01
CA TYR A 198 -27.16 28.10 13.97
C TYR A 198 -27.59 27.65 12.56
N TYR A 199 -27.89 26.37 12.39
CA TYR A 199 -28.38 25.81 11.13
C TYR A 199 -29.69 26.49 10.69
N GLU A 200 -30.69 26.59 11.58
CA GLU A 200 -31.96 27.25 11.23
C GLU A 200 -31.75 28.73 10.91
N ALA A 201 -30.87 29.44 11.63
CA ALA A 201 -30.55 30.84 11.35
C ALA A 201 -29.86 31.03 9.97
N GLU A 202 -28.91 30.17 9.60
CA GLU A 202 -28.26 30.24 8.28
C GLU A 202 -29.20 29.79 7.15
N LYS A 203 -30.08 28.83 7.41
CA LYS A 203 -31.08 28.37 6.45
C LYS A 203 -32.07 29.48 6.11
N GLU A 204 -32.53 30.23 7.10
CA GLU A 204 -33.40 31.40 6.89
C GLU A 204 -32.69 32.48 6.06
N LYS A 205 -31.45 32.82 6.42
CA LYS A 205 -30.65 33.79 5.64
C LYS A 205 -30.50 33.37 4.18
N LYS A 206 -30.16 32.09 3.95
CA LYS A 206 -30.03 31.53 2.62
C LYS A 206 -31.34 31.59 1.85
N SER A 207 -32.47 31.28 2.47
CA SER A 207 -33.79 31.35 1.84
C SER A 207 -34.08 32.75 1.33
N ILE A 208 -33.82 33.78 2.15
CA ILE A 208 -34.01 35.19 1.77
C ILE A 208 -33.10 35.58 0.59
N VAL A 209 -31.83 35.15 0.63
CA VAL A 209 -30.87 35.44 -0.45
C VAL A 209 -31.28 34.75 -1.76
N ILE A 210 -31.66 33.47 -1.71
CA ILE A 210 -32.13 32.72 -2.89
C ILE A 210 -33.37 33.38 -3.50
N GLU A 211 -34.34 33.78 -2.68
CA GLU A 211 -35.55 34.44 -3.16
C GLU A 211 -35.23 35.78 -3.86
N ASN A 212 -34.26 36.53 -3.34
CA ASN A 212 -33.81 37.78 -3.96
C ASN A 212 -33.09 37.55 -5.30
N ILE A 213 -32.25 36.52 -5.38
CA ILE A 213 -31.57 36.11 -6.62
C ILE A 213 -32.62 35.73 -7.66
N GLN A 214 -33.52 34.79 -7.35
CA GLN A 214 -34.57 34.34 -8.27
C GLN A 214 -35.45 35.49 -8.76
N LYS A 215 -35.83 36.43 -7.88
CA LYS A 215 -36.58 37.63 -8.28
C LYS A 215 -35.79 38.54 -9.22
N ALA A 216 -34.48 38.69 -9.03
CA ALA A 216 -33.64 39.50 -9.89
C ALA A 216 -33.48 38.86 -11.28
N PHE A 217 -33.22 37.55 -11.33
CA PHE A 217 -33.08 36.80 -12.58
C PHE A 217 -34.40 36.67 -13.33
N SER A 218 -35.52 36.41 -12.65
CA SER A 218 -36.86 36.39 -13.27
C SER A 218 -37.18 37.71 -13.99
N LYS A 219 -36.87 38.86 -13.39
CA LYS A 219 -37.05 40.16 -14.06
C LYS A 219 -36.20 40.31 -15.31
N LYS A 220 -34.96 39.83 -15.30
CA LYS A 220 -34.08 39.85 -16.47
C LYS A 220 -34.57 38.90 -17.56
N HIS A 221 -34.97 37.68 -17.19
CA HIS A 221 -35.58 36.71 -18.11
C HIS A 221 -36.83 37.26 -18.78
N ASP A 222 -37.75 37.84 -18.00
CA ASP A 222 -38.97 38.45 -18.54
C ASP A 222 -38.63 39.59 -19.51
N HIS A 223 -37.65 40.42 -19.17
CA HIS A 223 -37.22 41.53 -20.04
C HIS A 223 -36.67 41.03 -21.37
N LEU A 224 -35.75 40.06 -21.35
CA LEU A 224 -35.14 39.49 -22.55
C LEU A 224 -36.16 38.70 -23.39
N ASN A 225 -37.03 37.90 -22.75
CA ASN A 225 -38.09 37.18 -23.45
C ASN A 225 -39.06 38.13 -24.17
N ASN A 226 -39.45 39.25 -23.54
CA ASN A 226 -40.28 40.25 -24.20
C ASN A 226 -39.58 40.88 -25.42
N GLN A 227 -38.27 41.12 -25.35
CA GLN A 227 -37.49 41.61 -26.50
C GLN A 227 -37.40 40.55 -27.60
N LEU A 228 -37.20 39.29 -27.23
CA LEU A 228 -37.14 38.16 -28.16
C LEU A 228 -38.48 37.98 -28.87
N GLU A 229 -39.59 37.94 -28.14
CA GLU A 229 -40.94 37.80 -28.69
C GLU A 229 -41.29 38.95 -29.67
N ASN A 230 -40.95 40.19 -29.31
CA ASN A 230 -41.13 41.34 -30.20
C ASN A 230 -40.28 41.20 -31.48
N THR A 231 -39.03 40.75 -31.36
CA THR A 231 -38.14 40.54 -32.51
C THR A 231 -38.65 39.41 -33.41
N GLU A 232 -39.12 38.30 -32.82
CA GLU A 232 -39.74 37.19 -33.53
C GLU A 232 -41.03 37.61 -34.25
N MET A 233 -41.87 38.43 -33.60
CA MET A 233 -43.08 38.96 -34.21
C MET A 233 -42.76 39.82 -35.45
N GLN A 234 -41.73 40.66 -35.36
CA GLN A 234 -41.28 41.46 -36.50
C GLN A 234 -40.72 40.60 -37.63
N LEU A 235 -39.96 39.55 -37.32
CA LEU A 235 -39.44 38.59 -38.30
C LEU A 235 -40.56 37.78 -38.95
N ASN A 236 -41.56 37.33 -38.19
CA ASN A 236 -42.70 36.56 -38.70
C ASN A 236 -43.61 37.39 -39.61
N ALA A 237 -43.59 38.72 -39.51
CA ALA A 237 -44.32 39.62 -40.40
C ALA A 237 -43.63 39.84 -41.76
N VAL A 238 -42.38 39.39 -41.92
CA VAL A 238 -41.61 39.53 -43.17
C VAL A 238 -42.15 38.58 -44.23
N THR A 239 -42.33 39.10 -45.45
CA THR A 239 -42.80 38.32 -46.62
C THR A 239 -41.83 38.36 -47.80
N LEU A 240 -40.77 39.17 -47.73
CA LEU A 240 -39.83 39.40 -48.83
C LEU A 240 -39.02 38.15 -49.19
N ILE A 241 -38.61 37.38 -48.18
CA ILE A 241 -37.86 36.13 -48.33
C ILE A 241 -38.42 35.09 -47.36
N HIS A 242 -38.17 33.81 -47.67
CA HIS A 242 -38.55 32.71 -46.78
C HIS A 242 -37.79 32.78 -45.44
N LEU A 243 -38.41 32.30 -44.35
CA LEU A 243 -37.84 32.35 -42.99
C LEU A 243 -36.45 31.70 -42.90
N ASP A 244 -36.25 30.60 -43.62
CA ASP A 244 -34.97 29.87 -43.68
C ASP A 244 -33.82 30.70 -44.28
N LEU A 245 -34.14 31.78 -45.00
CA LEU A 245 -33.17 32.68 -45.62
C LEU A 245 -32.80 33.87 -44.73
N PHE A 246 -33.40 34.03 -43.55
CA PHE A 246 -33.13 35.17 -42.67
C PHE A 246 -31.68 35.24 -42.22
N GLY A 247 -31.04 34.09 -41.98
CA GLY A 247 -29.61 34.02 -41.69
C GLY A 247 -28.73 34.60 -42.80
N ASN A 248 -29.21 34.53 -44.05
CA ASN A 248 -28.47 34.98 -45.24
C ASN A 248 -28.91 36.36 -45.72
N ALA A 249 -29.89 36.99 -45.08
CA ALA A 249 -30.49 38.24 -45.56
C ALA A 249 -29.48 39.37 -45.74
N LEU A 250 -28.54 39.54 -44.79
CA LEU A 250 -27.44 40.51 -44.90
C LEU A 250 -26.49 40.20 -46.05
N HIS A 251 -26.20 38.91 -46.28
CA HIS A 251 -25.34 38.48 -47.37
C HIS A 251 -26.00 38.76 -48.74
N ILE A 252 -27.28 38.39 -48.87
CA ILE A 252 -28.10 38.66 -50.06
C ILE A 252 -28.16 40.17 -50.34
N ALA A 253 -28.38 41.01 -49.31
CA ALA A 253 -28.37 42.46 -49.44
C ALA A 253 -27.04 42.97 -50.01
N LYS A 254 -25.92 42.48 -49.47
CA LYS A 254 -24.57 42.86 -49.91
C LYS A 254 -24.30 42.47 -51.36
N LEU A 255 -24.75 41.30 -51.81
CA LEU A 255 -24.59 40.84 -53.20
C LEU A 255 -25.33 41.77 -54.17
N LEU A 256 -26.55 42.19 -53.81
CA LEU A 256 -27.33 43.15 -54.60
C LEU A 256 -26.71 44.56 -54.60
N GLU A 257 -26.23 45.04 -53.44
CA GLU A 257 -25.61 46.36 -53.31
C GLU A 257 -24.32 46.51 -54.10
N THR A 258 -23.51 45.45 -54.10
CA THR A 258 -22.22 45.42 -54.80
C THR A 258 -22.37 45.20 -56.30
N GLY A 259 -23.58 44.96 -56.79
CA GLY A 259 -23.85 44.64 -58.19
C GLY A 259 -23.29 43.28 -58.62
N ARG A 260 -23.02 42.39 -57.66
CA ARG A 260 -22.60 41.00 -57.95
C ARG A 260 -23.77 40.14 -58.40
N ALA A 261 -24.99 40.55 -58.08
CA ALA A 261 -26.24 39.97 -58.55
C ALA A 261 -27.16 41.08 -59.07
N ASP A 262 -27.81 40.85 -60.20
CA ASP A 262 -28.73 41.82 -60.82
C ASP A 262 -30.18 41.62 -60.37
N THR A 263 -30.50 40.45 -59.80
CA THR A 263 -31.85 40.11 -59.31
C THR A 263 -31.82 39.45 -57.93
N LEU A 264 -32.91 39.57 -57.17
CA LEU A 264 -33.04 38.92 -55.85
C LEU A 264 -32.87 37.40 -55.94
N LYS A 265 -33.42 36.77 -56.99
CA LYS A 265 -33.29 35.32 -57.22
C LYS A 265 -31.84 34.91 -57.44
N GLU A 266 -31.09 35.70 -58.23
CA GLU A 266 -29.67 35.47 -58.46
C GLU A 266 -28.86 35.67 -57.18
N ALA A 267 -29.17 36.72 -56.40
CA ALA A 267 -28.51 36.98 -55.12
C ALA A 267 -28.73 35.85 -54.11
N ILE A 268 -29.94 35.28 -54.03
CA ILE A 268 -30.23 34.12 -53.17
C ILE A 268 -29.42 32.90 -53.60
N ASN A 269 -29.39 32.58 -54.90
CA ASN A 269 -28.63 31.44 -55.41
C ASN A 269 -27.12 31.60 -55.17
N LEU A 270 -26.59 32.80 -55.42
CA LEU A 270 -25.18 33.12 -55.18
C LEU A 270 -24.84 33.04 -53.69
N ALA A 271 -25.70 33.52 -52.80
CA ALA A 271 -25.49 33.40 -51.36
C ALA A 271 -25.38 31.93 -50.94
N PHE A 272 -26.26 31.05 -51.44
CA PHE A 272 -26.16 29.61 -51.16
C PHE A 272 -24.91 28.95 -51.73
N ASP A 273 -24.50 29.32 -52.94
CA ASP A 273 -23.29 28.80 -53.55
C ASP A 273 -22.02 29.25 -52.82
N GLU A 274 -22.00 30.47 -52.30
CA GLU A 274 -20.92 31.00 -51.47
C GLU A 274 -20.89 30.33 -50.10
N ASP A 275 -22.02 30.24 -49.40
CA ASP A 275 -22.10 29.56 -48.10
C ASP A 275 -21.67 28.09 -48.20
N ARG A 276 -22.04 27.39 -49.28
CA ARG A 276 -21.58 26.01 -49.53
C ARG A 276 -20.06 25.94 -49.70
N LYS A 277 -19.47 26.87 -50.46
CA LYS A 277 -18.02 26.90 -50.66
C LYS A 277 -17.28 27.23 -49.37
N ASP A 278 -17.81 28.16 -48.58
CA ASP A 278 -17.23 28.54 -47.30
C ASP A 278 -17.30 27.37 -46.31
N ALA A 279 -18.41 26.63 -46.26
CA ALA A 279 -18.54 25.42 -45.45
C ALA A 279 -17.58 24.30 -45.89
N GLU A 280 -17.41 24.09 -47.20
CA GLU A 280 -16.43 23.14 -47.73
C GLU A 280 -14.99 23.54 -47.38
N GLU A 281 -14.67 24.83 -47.42
CA GLU A 281 -13.34 25.34 -47.05
C GLU A 281 -13.09 25.24 -45.55
N GLU A 282 -14.07 25.56 -44.71
CA GLU A 282 -13.97 25.39 -43.27
C GLU A 282 -13.78 23.92 -42.90
N ALA A 283 -14.52 23.00 -43.52
CA ALA A 283 -14.34 21.56 -43.34
C ALA A 283 -12.93 21.10 -43.76
N ARG A 284 -12.39 21.63 -44.86
CA ARG A 284 -11.00 21.37 -45.27
C ARG A 284 -10.00 21.87 -44.23
N GLN A 285 -10.22 23.05 -43.66
CA GLN A 285 -9.33 23.62 -42.64
C GLN A 285 -9.37 22.83 -41.33
N ILE A 286 -10.56 22.41 -40.88
CA ILE A 286 -10.73 21.54 -39.70
C ILE A 286 -10.02 20.20 -39.92
N GLU A 287 -10.16 19.59 -41.11
CA GLU A 287 -9.49 18.34 -41.43
C GLU A 287 -7.96 18.51 -41.50
N ALA A 288 -7.47 19.63 -42.04
CA ALA A 288 -6.05 19.95 -42.05
C ALA A 288 -5.49 20.12 -40.63
N ALA A 289 -6.17 20.90 -39.79
CA ALA A 289 -5.79 21.09 -38.38
C ALA A 289 -5.80 19.75 -37.60
N ARG A 290 -6.78 18.89 -37.86
CA ARG A 290 -6.83 17.55 -37.27
C ARG A 290 -5.64 16.69 -37.70
N LYS A 291 -5.26 16.72 -38.99
CA LYS A 291 -4.10 16.00 -39.51
C LYS A 291 -2.80 16.51 -38.89
N GLU A 292 -2.67 17.82 -38.73
CA GLU A 292 -1.53 18.46 -38.07
C GLU A 292 -1.39 18.00 -36.60
N ALA A 293 -2.48 18.02 -35.83
CA ALA A 293 -2.49 17.55 -34.44
C ALA A 293 -2.07 16.07 -34.31
N ILE A 294 -2.51 15.21 -35.24
CA ILE A 294 -2.10 13.80 -35.28
C ILE A 294 -0.60 13.66 -35.56
N LEU A 295 -0.07 14.45 -36.49
CA LEU A 295 1.36 14.44 -36.82
C LEU A 295 2.21 14.92 -35.63
N GLU A 296 1.78 15.96 -34.93
CA GLU A 296 2.46 16.44 -33.72
C GLU A 296 2.46 15.37 -32.62
N GLN A 297 1.33 14.70 -32.40
CA GLN A 297 1.24 13.62 -31.42
C GLN A 297 2.18 12.45 -31.78
N GLN A 298 2.21 12.03 -33.05
CA GLN A 298 3.12 10.97 -33.50
C GLN A 298 4.59 11.37 -33.34
N ALA A 299 4.93 12.63 -33.61
CA ALA A 299 6.28 13.15 -33.43
C ALA A 299 6.69 13.13 -31.95
N GLU A 300 5.80 13.50 -31.03
CA GLU A 300 6.10 13.48 -29.59
C GLU A 300 6.17 12.05 -29.04
N GLU A 301 5.28 11.14 -29.45
CA GLU A 301 5.38 9.72 -29.10
C GLU A 301 6.70 9.11 -29.56
N THR A 302 7.15 9.45 -30.77
CA THR A 302 8.46 9.00 -31.28
C THR A 302 9.61 9.56 -30.44
N ARG A 303 9.55 10.83 -30.02
CA ARG A 303 10.54 11.44 -29.12
C ARG A 303 10.58 10.78 -27.75
N ILE A 304 9.43 10.47 -27.17
CA ILE A 304 9.33 9.76 -25.88
C ILE A 304 9.92 8.36 -26.01
N HIS A 305 9.56 7.63 -27.08
CA HIS A 305 10.09 6.31 -27.33
C HIS A 305 11.62 6.31 -27.50
N GLN A 306 12.16 7.25 -28.27
CA GLN A 306 13.61 7.39 -28.45
C GLN A 306 14.32 7.70 -27.12
N ARG A 307 13.77 8.61 -26.30
CA ARG A 307 14.32 8.88 -24.95
C ARG A 307 14.26 7.65 -24.04
N ALA A 308 13.22 6.84 -24.13
CA ALA A 308 13.10 5.62 -23.35
C ALA A 308 14.16 4.59 -23.76
N LEU A 309 14.38 4.41 -25.07
CA LEU A 309 15.44 3.55 -25.59
C LEU A 309 16.83 4.02 -25.14
N GLU A 310 17.12 5.32 -25.19
CA GLU A 310 18.39 5.87 -24.72
C GLU A 310 18.60 5.64 -23.22
N ARG A 311 17.56 5.77 -22.40
CA ARG A 311 17.64 5.48 -20.96
C ARG A 311 17.91 3.99 -20.72
N ALA A 312 17.17 3.11 -21.39
CA ALA A 312 17.38 1.67 -21.28
C ALA A 312 18.80 1.27 -21.69
N ALA A 313 19.34 1.85 -22.76
CA ALA A 313 20.71 1.60 -23.20
C ALA A 313 21.75 2.07 -22.16
N ARG A 314 21.54 3.25 -21.53
CA ARG A 314 22.42 3.74 -20.47
C ARG A 314 22.36 2.86 -19.23
N GLU A 315 21.18 2.42 -18.81
CA GLU A 315 21.00 1.53 -17.66
C GLU A 315 21.66 0.17 -17.90
N HIS A 316 21.47 -0.40 -19.09
CA HIS A 316 22.12 -1.65 -19.49
C HIS A 316 23.66 -1.54 -19.45
N ASN A 317 24.21 -0.46 -20.02
CA ASN A 317 25.66 -0.23 -19.98
C ASN A 317 26.17 -0.05 -18.54
N ALA A 318 25.43 0.69 -17.70
CA ALA A 318 25.79 0.86 -16.30
C ALA A 318 25.66 -0.43 -15.47
N ALA A 319 24.78 -1.36 -15.86
CA ALA A 319 24.68 -2.68 -15.24
C ALA A 319 25.88 -3.56 -15.64
N MET A 320 26.24 -3.60 -16.93
CA MET A 320 27.42 -4.34 -17.38
C MET A 320 28.72 -3.84 -16.74
N GLU A 321 28.89 -2.53 -16.57
CA GLU A 321 30.06 -1.98 -15.88
C GLU A 321 30.11 -2.33 -14.39
N ARG A 322 28.94 -2.50 -13.73
CA ARG A 322 28.88 -2.93 -12.33
C ARG A 322 29.25 -4.40 -12.22
N GLU A 323 28.70 -5.24 -13.08
CA GLU A 323 29.01 -6.67 -13.13
C GLU A 323 30.51 -6.91 -13.43
N ALA A 324 31.07 -6.16 -14.39
CA ALA A 324 32.50 -6.24 -14.70
C ALA A 324 33.39 -5.81 -13.52
N ARG A 325 32.97 -4.78 -12.75
CA ARG A 325 33.67 -4.34 -11.54
C ARG A 325 33.60 -5.38 -10.42
N GLU A 326 32.43 -5.97 -10.19
CA GLU A 326 32.25 -7.03 -9.19
C GLU A 326 33.08 -8.27 -9.54
N HIS A 327 33.05 -8.71 -10.80
CA HIS A 327 33.87 -9.81 -11.28
C HIS A 327 35.37 -9.55 -11.06
N ASN A 328 35.84 -8.34 -11.34
CA ASN A 328 37.23 -7.95 -11.10
C ASN A 328 37.61 -7.96 -9.61
N LEU A 329 36.70 -7.53 -8.73
CA LEU A 329 36.93 -7.57 -7.27
C LEU A 329 37.00 -9.02 -6.76
N VAL A 330 36.11 -9.90 -7.24
CA VAL A 330 36.13 -11.34 -6.91
C VAL A 330 37.45 -11.97 -7.36
N MET A 331 37.91 -11.69 -8.57
CA MET A 331 39.20 -12.18 -9.05
C MET A 331 40.38 -11.69 -8.20
N GLN A 332 40.39 -10.42 -7.80
CA GLN A 332 41.43 -9.89 -6.91
C GLN A 332 41.40 -10.55 -5.52
N ALA A 333 40.21 -10.82 -4.98
CA ALA A 333 40.06 -11.51 -3.70
C ALA A 333 40.58 -12.95 -3.79
N ALA A 334 40.21 -13.69 -4.84
CA ALA A 334 40.71 -15.05 -5.10
C ALA A 334 42.24 -15.07 -5.26
N ALA A 335 42.82 -14.09 -5.96
CA ALA A 335 44.27 -13.98 -6.11
C ALA A 335 44.99 -13.70 -4.78
N ARG A 336 44.39 -12.90 -3.87
CA ARG A 336 44.93 -12.67 -2.52
C ARG A 336 44.87 -13.93 -1.66
N GLU A 337 43.78 -14.67 -1.76
CA GLU A 337 43.59 -15.92 -1.01
C GLU A 337 44.61 -16.97 -1.44
N GLN A 338 44.84 -17.15 -2.74
CA GLN A 338 45.91 -18.02 -3.24
C GLN A 338 47.30 -17.61 -2.73
N ASN A 339 47.60 -16.32 -2.69
CA ASN A 339 48.87 -15.83 -2.13
C ASN A 339 49.00 -16.12 -0.63
N ASN A 340 47.92 -16.01 0.14
CA ASN A 340 47.92 -16.34 1.56
C ASN A 340 48.13 -17.84 1.79
N ILE A 341 47.47 -18.69 1.02
CA ILE A 341 47.67 -20.16 1.07
C ILE A 341 49.13 -20.50 0.76
N ALA A 342 49.72 -19.90 -0.28
CA ALA A 342 51.13 -20.11 -0.63
C ALA A 342 52.09 -19.64 0.48
N ARG A 343 51.80 -18.53 1.16
CA ARG A 343 52.59 -18.08 2.33
C ARG A 343 52.51 -19.06 3.49
N GLU A 344 51.32 -19.60 3.75
CA GLU A 344 51.09 -20.53 4.84
C GLU A 344 51.79 -21.88 4.60
N GLN A 345 51.75 -22.37 3.36
CA GLN A 345 52.53 -23.55 2.95
C GLN A 345 54.04 -23.32 3.15
N ASN A 346 54.57 -22.17 2.74
CA ASN A 346 55.97 -21.82 2.97
C ASN A 346 56.33 -21.74 4.47
N ARG A 347 55.39 -21.30 5.32
CA ARG A 347 55.58 -21.24 6.78
C ARG A 347 55.67 -22.66 7.37
N LEU A 348 54.74 -23.53 7.01
CA LEU A 348 54.70 -24.92 7.44
C LEU A 348 55.95 -25.69 6.99
N GLU A 349 56.42 -25.45 5.76
CA GLU A 349 57.65 -26.07 5.24
C GLU A 349 58.90 -25.63 6.04
N LYS A 350 58.98 -24.36 6.44
CA LYS A 350 60.05 -23.88 7.34
C LYS A 350 59.98 -24.50 8.74
N GLU A 351 58.78 -24.69 9.27
CA GLU A 351 58.61 -25.37 10.57
C GLU A 351 59.02 -26.84 10.51
N GLN A 352 58.64 -27.57 9.45
CA GLN A 352 59.08 -28.95 9.24
C GLN A 352 60.60 -29.05 9.13
N ASN A 353 61.24 -28.16 8.38
CA ASN A 353 62.70 -28.11 8.27
C ASN A 353 63.38 -27.84 9.63
N ASN A 354 62.80 -26.98 10.47
CA ASN A 354 63.33 -26.74 11.83
C ASN A 354 63.16 -27.94 12.76
N ILE A 355 62.07 -28.69 12.65
CA ILE A 355 61.85 -29.92 13.42
C ILE A 355 62.87 -30.99 12.99
N ALA A 356 63.07 -31.17 11.68
CA ALA A 356 64.07 -32.08 11.14
C ALA A 356 65.49 -31.72 11.61
N ARG A 357 65.83 -30.42 11.64
CA ARG A 357 67.12 -29.94 12.17
C ARG A 357 67.30 -30.30 13.65
N LYS A 358 66.28 -30.09 14.47
CA LYS A 358 66.32 -30.44 15.91
C LYS A 358 66.44 -31.95 16.15
N GLN A 359 65.82 -32.79 15.31
CA GLN A 359 65.98 -34.25 15.40
C GLN A 359 67.40 -34.71 15.03
N ASN A 360 68.04 -34.05 14.06
CA ASN A 360 69.45 -34.29 13.71
C ASN A 360 70.42 -33.84 14.83
N GLU A 361 70.12 -32.77 15.56
CA GLU A 361 70.94 -32.33 16.71
C GLU A 361 70.89 -33.34 17.87
N VAL A 362 69.75 -33.99 18.12
CA VAL A 362 69.59 -35.00 19.19
C VAL A 362 70.32 -36.31 18.85
N THR A 363 70.26 -36.76 17.60
CA THR A 363 70.93 -38.00 17.15
C THR A 363 72.46 -37.88 17.12
N HIS A 364 73.00 -36.69 16.89
CA HIS A 364 74.45 -36.46 16.92
C HIS A 364 75.06 -36.46 18.34
N ALA A 365 74.25 -36.16 19.37
CA ALA A 365 74.67 -36.18 20.77
C ALA A 365 74.74 -37.60 21.38
N ASP A 366 74.00 -38.57 20.84
CA ASP A 366 73.98 -39.95 21.32
C ASP A 366 75.10 -40.84 20.71
N LEU A 367 75.72 -40.42 19.60
CA LEU A 367 76.78 -41.16 18.91
C LEU A 367 78.19 -41.03 19.53
N THR A 368 78.35 -40.26 20.62
CA THR A 368 79.63 -40.03 21.30
C THR A 368 79.77 -40.70 22.67
N ARG A 369 78.88 -41.64 23.05
CA ARG A 369 78.94 -42.33 24.35
C ARG A 369 79.16 -43.84 24.19
N CYS A 370 80.19 -44.36 24.89
CA CYS A 370 80.49 -45.79 25.00
C CYS A 370 79.44 -46.53 25.84
N TYR A 371 79.07 -47.74 25.41
CA TYR A 371 78.00 -48.58 25.99
C TYR A 371 78.21 -48.90 27.48
N ALA A 372 79.46 -48.92 27.97
CA ALA A 372 79.78 -49.23 29.36
C ALA A 372 79.57 -48.06 30.35
N CYS A 373 79.40 -46.82 29.87
CA CYS A 373 79.21 -45.63 30.72
C CYS A 373 77.82 -44.99 30.58
N LYS A 374 76.89 -45.66 29.88
CA LYS A 374 75.56 -45.12 29.58
C LYS A 374 74.68 -44.87 30.82
N ASN A 375 75.00 -45.47 31.97
CA ASN A 375 74.19 -45.36 33.20
C ASN A 375 74.91 -44.73 34.42
N TYR A 376 76.13 -44.20 34.29
CA TYR A 376 76.81 -43.47 35.37
C TYR A 376 76.97 -42.00 34.98
N GLY A 377 76.33 -41.10 35.74
CA GLY A 377 76.21 -39.66 35.44
C GLY A 377 77.48 -38.81 35.56
N HIS A 378 78.66 -39.40 35.70
CA HIS A 378 79.94 -38.70 35.81
C HIS A 378 80.98 -39.33 34.88
N GLY A 379 81.66 -38.49 34.09
CA GLY A 379 82.49 -38.88 32.94
C GLY A 379 83.68 -39.79 33.23
N CYS A 380 84.14 -40.46 32.18
CA CYS A 380 85.19 -41.48 32.20
C CYS A 380 86.54 -40.91 32.68
N HIS A 381 87.04 -41.37 33.83
CA HIS A 381 88.41 -41.11 34.29
C HIS A 381 89.38 -42.07 33.59
N GLY A 382 90.48 -41.52 33.11
CA GLY A 382 91.42 -42.18 32.20
C GLY A 382 91.93 -43.54 32.67
N GLY A 383 92.03 -44.46 31.72
CA GLY A 383 93.13 -45.42 31.68
C GLY A 383 92.88 -46.89 32.00
N ILE A 384 91.65 -47.44 31.93
CA ILE A 384 91.43 -48.87 32.31
C ILE A 384 90.65 -49.74 31.29
N HIS A 385 90.14 -49.23 30.16
CA HIS A 385 89.42 -50.11 29.20
C HIS A 385 89.84 -49.90 27.75
N ASN A 386 90.45 -50.96 27.20
CA ASN A 386 90.82 -51.10 25.80
C ASN A 386 89.56 -51.45 24.98
N CYS A 387 88.74 -50.45 24.65
CA CYS A 387 87.50 -50.65 23.90
C CYS A 387 87.72 -50.44 22.40
N ALA A 388 88.37 -51.43 21.79
CA ALA A 388 88.35 -51.63 20.35
C ALA A 388 87.01 -52.26 19.95
N ALA A 389 86.04 -51.43 19.52
CA ALA A 389 84.92 -51.81 18.65
C ALA A 389 84.02 -50.58 18.41
N PHE A 390 84.40 -49.70 17.49
CA PHE A 390 83.41 -48.85 16.85
C PHE A 390 82.65 -49.74 15.85
N VAL A 391 81.41 -50.05 16.20
CA VAL A 391 80.47 -50.76 15.35
C VAL A 391 80.18 -49.91 14.11
N SER A 392 80.33 -50.57 12.97
CA SER A 392 80.08 -50.07 11.63
C SER A 392 78.59 -49.84 11.34
N LYS A 393 78.35 -48.80 10.52
CA LYS A 393 77.30 -48.63 9.50
C LYS A 393 75.83 -48.72 9.94
N HIS A 394 75.09 -47.62 9.73
CA HIS A 394 74.31 -47.43 8.49
C HIS A 394 73.95 -45.96 8.28
#